data_AF-B7XGC4-F1
#
_entry.id   AF-B7XGC4-F1
#
_cell.length_a   1.000
_cell.length_b   1.000
_cell.length_c   1.000
_cell.angle_alpha   90.00
_cell.angle_beta   90.00
_cell.angle_gamma   90.00
#
_symmetry.space_group_name_H-M   'P 1'
#
loop_
_entity.id
_entity.type
_entity.pdbx_description
1 polymer ?
#
loop_
_entity_poly.entity_id
_entity_poly.type
_entity_poly.pdbx_seq_one_letter_code
_entity_poly.pdbx_strand_id
1 'polypeptide(L)'
;SMTDLSPFDDNIVNKIHYLFSEVNAVKCSMVGDTLTTFNNRKYPVNMPLSCYQVLAQDCTIELKFMVLLKKDHASEQNHINVKISDIDVDLYTEDHGVMVKVNEMEISNDKLPYEDPSGSIKIGRKGEGVSLYAKSHGLQEVYFDSNSWKIKVVDWMKGQTCGLCGKADGEHRQEYRTPSGRLTKSSVSFAHS
;
A
#
# COMPACT_ATOMS: atom_id res chain seq x y z
N SER A 1 -12.65 18.80 18.51
CA SER A 1 -12.67 19.31 17.13
C SER A 1 -12.34 18.14 16.22
N MET A 2 -13.36 17.49 15.66
CA MET A 2 -13.25 16.26 14.85
C MET A 2 -13.54 16.62 13.40
N THR A 3 -12.49 16.89 12.64
CA THR A 3 -12.57 17.09 11.19
C THR A 3 -11.45 16.28 10.55
N ASP A 4 -11.68 14.98 10.39
CA ASP A 4 -11.08 14.21 9.30
C ASP A 4 -11.85 12.90 9.08
N LEU A 5 -12.90 12.96 8.27
CA LEU A 5 -13.80 11.83 7.98
C LEU A 5 -14.15 11.84 6.50
N SER A 6 -13.30 11.21 5.66
CA SER A 6 -13.42 11.03 4.20
C SER A 6 -13.76 12.30 3.38
N PRO A 7 -12.94 12.73 2.42
CA PRO A 7 -13.10 14.10 1.94
C PRO A 7 -14.20 14.32 0.88
N PHE A 8 -14.97 13.32 0.42
CA PHE A 8 -15.66 13.47 -0.88
C PHE A 8 -17.04 12.81 -1.07
N ASP A 9 -17.83 12.57 -0.02
CA ASP A 9 -19.20 12.07 -0.22
C ASP A 9 -20.17 12.63 0.85
N ASP A 10 -21.25 13.30 0.45
CA ASP A 10 -22.19 13.97 1.37
C ASP A 10 -23.24 13.02 1.98
N ASN A 11 -23.30 11.78 1.49
CA ASN A 11 -24.22 10.77 2.01
C ASN A 11 -23.75 10.20 3.36
N ILE A 12 -24.56 10.38 4.41
CA ILE A 12 -24.27 9.91 5.77
C ILE A 12 -24.04 8.40 5.86
N VAL A 13 -24.73 7.62 5.03
CA VAL A 13 -24.59 6.15 4.98
C VAL A 13 -23.20 5.78 4.48
N ASN A 14 -22.73 6.42 3.40
CA ASN A 14 -21.40 6.20 2.85
C ASN A 14 -20.30 6.62 3.84
N LYS A 15 -20.52 7.70 4.60
CA LYS A 15 -19.61 8.11 5.69
C LYS A 15 -19.51 7.07 6.81
N ILE A 16 -20.64 6.50 7.24
CA ILE A 16 -20.66 5.45 8.27
C ILE A 16 -19.97 4.18 7.76
N HIS A 17 -20.24 3.75 6.54
CA HIS A 17 -19.56 2.60 5.93
C HIS A 17 -18.05 2.83 5.81
N TYR A 18 -17.63 4.03 5.40
CA TYR A 18 -16.22 4.38 5.35
C TYR A 18 -15.56 4.29 6.72
N LEU A 19 -16.18 4.89 7.73
CA LEU A 19 -15.71 4.85 9.11
C LEU A 19 -15.53 3.43 9.61
N PHE A 20 -16.53 2.59 9.38
CA PHE A 20 -16.47 1.19 9.77
C PHE A 20 -15.33 0.44 9.05
N SER A 21 -15.17 0.65 7.74
CA SER A 21 -14.08 0.06 6.96
C SER A 21 -12.70 0.53 7.45
N GLU A 22 -12.57 1.82 7.76
CA GLU A 22 -11.32 2.43 8.23
C GLU A 22 -10.91 1.91 9.61
N VAL A 23 -11.85 1.73 10.53
CA VAL A 23 -11.61 1.22 11.89
C VAL A 23 -11.16 -0.25 11.87
N ASN A 24 -11.70 -1.05 10.95
CA ASN A 24 -11.39 -2.48 10.87
C ASN A 24 -10.22 -2.81 9.92
N ALA A 25 -9.74 -1.83 9.16
CA ALA A 25 -8.59 -1.99 8.28
C ALA A 25 -7.31 -2.28 9.07
N VAL A 26 -6.48 -3.16 8.51
CA VAL A 26 -5.16 -3.48 9.08
C VAL A 26 -4.06 -2.80 8.29
N LYS A 27 -3.01 -2.41 9.01
CA LYS A 27 -1.97 -1.51 8.51
C LYS A 27 -0.62 -2.20 8.45
N CYS A 28 0.03 -2.14 7.30
CA CYS A 28 1.45 -2.37 7.11
C CYS A 28 2.13 -1.03 6.80
N SER A 29 3.35 -0.81 7.27
CA SER A 29 4.05 0.47 7.05
C SER A 29 5.55 0.35 7.16
N MET A 30 6.27 1.26 6.51
CA MET A 30 7.70 1.47 6.71
C MET A 30 7.94 2.86 7.29
N VAL A 31 8.81 2.93 8.30
CA VAL A 31 9.38 4.17 8.82
C VAL A 31 10.89 3.99 8.89
N GLY A 32 11.64 4.81 8.16
CA GLY A 32 13.06 4.55 7.90
C GLY A 32 13.23 3.21 7.19
N ASP A 33 14.09 2.33 7.70
CA ASP A 33 14.31 0.97 7.16
C ASP A 33 13.59 -0.13 7.97
N THR A 34 12.64 0.23 8.85
CA THR A 34 11.88 -0.74 9.65
C THR A 34 10.48 -0.94 9.10
N LEU A 35 10.21 -2.16 8.61
CA LEU A 35 8.89 -2.57 8.16
C LEU A 35 8.08 -3.09 9.35
N THR A 36 6.84 -2.63 9.47
CA THR A 36 5.82 -3.17 10.37
C THR A 36 4.75 -3.86 9.54
N THR A 37 4.54 -5.15 9.74
CA THR A 37 3.57 -5.98 9.01
C THR A 37 2.12 -5.73 9.45
N PHE A 38 1.15 -6.34 8.75
CA PHE A 38 -0.26 -6.29 9.15
C PHE A 38 -0.52 -6.89 10.53
N ASN A 39 0.22 -7.93 10.93
CA ASN A 39 0.15 -8.54 12.27
C ASN A 39 1.12 -7.82 13.25
N ASN A 40 1.50 -6.57 12.98
CA ASN A 40 2.29 -5.70 13.86
C ASN A 40 3.69 -6.24 14.22
N ARG A 41 4.27 -7.13 13.41
CA ARG A 41 5.67 -7.53 13.57
C ARG A 41 6.59 -6.53 12.90
N LYS A 42 7.70 -6.24 13.56
CA LYS A 42 8.71 -5.29 13.09
C LYS A 42 9.99 -6.00 12.73
N TYR A 43 10.56 -5.68 11.58
CA TYR A 43 11.88 -6.13 11.20
C TYR A 43 12.56 -5.14 10.26
N PRO A 44 13.91 -5.03 10.31
CA PRO A 44 14.64 -4.24 9.35
C PRO A 44 14.58 -4.91 7.97
N VAL A 45 14.42 -4.10 6.93
CA VAL A 45 14.41 -4.58 5.54
C VAL A 45 15.51 -3.87 4.77
N ASN A 46 16.48 -4.64 4.30
CA ASN A 46 17.48 -4.16 3.36
C ASN A 46 16.91 -4.32 1.96
N MET A 47 16.33 -3.23 1.46
CA MET A 47 15.72 -3.22 0.14
C MET A 47 16.80 -3.21 -0.95
N PRO A 48 16.80 -4.17 -1.89
CA PRO A 48 17.76 -4.15 -3.00
C PRO A 48 17.48 -2.97 -3.94
N LEU A 49 18.55 -2.32 -4.43
CA LEU A 49 18.46 -1.26 -5.43
C LEU A 49 17.94 -1.84 -6.76
N SER A 50 17.07 -1.10 -7.44
CA SER A 50 16.48 -1.42 -8.75
C SER A 50 15.61 -2.69 -8.83
N CYS A 51 15.44 -3.43 -7.73
CA CYS A 51 14.67 -4.67 -7.71
C CYS A 51 13.35 -4.46 -6.96
N TYR A 52 12.24 -4.77 -7.62
CA TYR A 52 10.94 -4.75 -6.96
C TYR A 52 10.80 -5.88 -5.95
N GLN A 53 10.27 -5.55 -4.77
CA GLN A 53 9.77 -6.53 -3.80
C GLN A 53 8.25 -6.37 -3.65
N VAL A 54 7.56 -7.49 -3.45
CA VAL A 54 6.12 -7.48 -3.21
C VAL A 54 5.85 -7.11 -1.76
N LEU A 55 5.34 -5.90 -1.52
CA LEU A 55 4.91 -5.47 -0.20
C LEU A 55 3.64 -6.21 0.22
N ALA A 56 2.60 -6.11 -0.60
CA ALA A 56 1.33 -6.78 -0.39
C ALA A 56 0.65 -7.03 -1.74
N GLN A 57 0.04 -8.18 -1.92
CA GLN A 57 -0.81 -8.48 -3.07
C GLN A 57 -2.02 -9.31 -2.63
N ASP A 58 -3.08 -9.29 -3.41
CA ASP A 58 -4.18 -10.27 -3.31
C ASP A 58 -3.67 -11.63 -3.78
N CYS A 59 -3.72 -12.65 -2.92
CA CYS A 59 -3.26 -14.01 -3.21
C CYS A 59 -4.41 -15.00 -3.34
N THR A 60 -5.61 -14.50 -3.60
CA THR A 60 -6.74 -15.29 -4.11
C THR A 60 -6.62 -15.50 -5.62
N ILE A 61 -7.60 -16.21 -6.20
CA ILE A 61 -7.70 -16.38 -7.65
C ILE A 61 -8.07 -15.08 -8.39
N GLU A 62 -8.56 -14.06 -7.69
CA GLU A 62 -9.02 -12.82 -8.32
C GLU A 62 -7.87 -11.85 -8.61
N LEU A 63 -6.77 -11.91 -7.84
CA LEU A 63 -5.56 -11.10 -8.03
C LEU A 63 -5.88 -9.59 -8.17
N LYS A 64 -6.76 -9.07 -7.32
CA LYS A 64 -7.32 -7.71 -7.43
C LYS A 64 -6.28 -6.59 -7.38
N PHE A 65 -5.18 -6.79 -6.64
CA PHE A 65 -4.13 -5.78 -6.53
C PHE A 65 -2.75 -6.38 -6.25
N MET A 66 -1.71 -5.60 -6.56
CA MET A 66 -0.34 -5.83 -6.16
C MET A 66 0.35 -4.49 -5.84
N VAL A 67 1.00 -4.40 -4.69
CA VAL A 67 1.80 -3.25 -4.27
C VAL A 67 3.26 -3.67 -4.19
N LEU A 68 4.07 -3.02 -5.01
CA LEU A 68 5.50 -3.25 -5.14
C LEU A 68 6.27 -2.06 -4.60
N LEU A 69 7.44 -2.34 -4.03
CA LEU A 69 8.43 -1.33 -3.65
C LEU A 69 9.72 -1.61 -4.40
N LYS A 70 10.46 -0.59 -4.80
CA LYS A 70 11.90 -0.66 -5.08
C LYS A 70 12.60 0.57 -4.50
N LYS A 71 13.92 0.49 -4.31
CA LYS A 71 14.74 1.70 -4.18
C LYS A 71 15.32 2.04 -5.54
N ASP A 72 15.15 3.28 -5.99
CA ASP A 72 15.77 3.78 -7.21
C ASP A 72 17.30 3.74 -7.10
N HIS A 73 18.00 3.46 -8.19
CA HIS A 73 19.46 3.30 -8.16
C HIS A 73 20.20 4.63 -7.95
N ALA A 74 19.70 5.72 -8.53
CA ALA A 74 20.41 6.99 -8.56
C ALA A 74 20.16 7.79 -7.28
N SER A 75 18.91 7.80 -6.82
CA SER A 75 18.47 8.58 -5.67
C SER A 75 18.40 7.77 -4.37
N GLU A 76 18.43 6.43 -4.45
CA GLU A 76 18.15 5.50 -3.33
C GLU A 76 16.79 5.73 -2.66
N GLN A 77 15.91 6.51 -3.31
CA GLN A 77 14.57 6.82 -2.83
C GLN A 77 13.61 5.67 -3.10
N ASN A 78 12.58 5.57 -2.27
CA ASN A 78 11.52 4.60 -2.45
C ASN A 78 10.67 4.95 -3.68
N HIS A 79 10.31 3.92 -4.45
CA HIS A 79 9.34 4.00 -5.53
C HIS A 79 8.32 2.89 -5.31
N ILE A 80 7.06 3.27 -5.10
CA ILE A 80 5.91 2.36 -4.99
C ILE A 80 5.21 2.25 -6.33
N ASN A 81 4.98 1.01 -6.77
CA ASN A 81 4.14 0.70 -7.92
C ASN A 81 2.91 -0.06 -7.44
N VAL A 82 1.71 0.42 -7.78
CA VAL A 82 0.42 -0.18 -7.41
C VAL A 82 -0.28 -0.62 -8.67
N LYS A 83 -0.51 -1.92 -8.81
CA LYS A 83 -1.28 -2.52 -9.90
C LYS A 83 -2.66 -2.88 -9.41
N ILE A 84 -3.70 -2.38 -10.06
CA ILE A 84 -5.10 -2.66 -9.76
C ILE A 84 -5.80 -2.90 -11.10
N SER A 85 -6.23 -4.13 -11.35
CA SER A 85 -6.80 -4.53 -12.66
C SER A 85 -5.87 -4.16 -13.82
N ASP A 86 -6.30 -3.28 -14.73
CA ASP A 86 -5.56 -2.77 -15.88
C ASP A 86 -4.90 -1.39 -15.63
N ILE A 87 -4.97 -0.89 -14.38
CA ILE A 87 -4.40 0.38 -13.97
C ILE A 87 -3.09 0.15 -13.23
N ASP A 88 -2.06 0.88 -13.66
CA ASP A 88 -0.73 0.93 -13.07
C ASP A 88 -0.48 2.34 -12.50
N VAL A 89 -0.16 2.43 -11.22
CA VAL A 89 0.13 3.69 -10.53
C VAL A 89 1.51 3.69 -9.93
N ASP A 90 2.35 4.64 -10.35
CA ASP A 90 3.65 4.89 -9.75
C ASP A 90 3.59 6.09 -8.80
N LEU A 91 4.11 5.90 -7.59
CA LEU A 91 4.35 6.93 -6.58
C LEU A 91 5.84 6.97 -6.26
N TYR A 92 6.48 8.09 -6.51
CA TYR A 92 7.92 8.29 -6.30
C TYR A 92 8.20 9.75 -5.95
N THR A 93 9.40 10.05 -5.48
CA THR A 93 9.79 11.42 -5.10
C THR A 93 10.74 12.03 -6.12
N GLU A 94 10.51 13.29 -6.44
CA GLU A 94 11.48 14.19 -7.09
C GLU A 94 11.68 15.45 -6.22
N ASP A 95 12.52 16.37 -6.67
CA ASP A 95 12.89 17.60 -5.94
C ASP A 95 11.68 18.44 -5.46
N HIS A 96 10.55 18.32 -6.16
CA HIS A 96 9.33 19.07 -5.90
C HIS A 96 8.25 18.28 -5.12
N GLY A 97 8.61 17.12 -4.55
CA GLY A 97 7.75 16.30 -3.71
C GLY A 97 7.35 14.97 -4.35
N VAL A 98 6.26 14.38 -3.87
CA VAL A 98 5.74 13.12 -4.40
C VAL A 98 5.11 13.34 -5.78
N MET A 99 5.58 12.60 -6.76
CA MET A 99 5.08 12.53 -8.13
C MET A 99 4.14 11.33 -8.28
N VAL A 100 3.16 11.46 -9.18
CA VAL A 100 2.15 10.44 -9.47
C VAL A 100 2.13 10.18 -10.97
N LYS A 101 2.30 8.93 -11.40
CA LYS A 101 1.99 8.49 -12.76
C LYS A 101 0.88 7.46 -12.74
N VAL A 102 -0.05 7.57 -13.69
CA VAL A 102 -1.11 6.59 -13.93
C VAL A 102 -0.99 6.12 -15.37
N ASN A 103 -0.76 4.83 -15.58
CA ASN A 103 -0.51 4.23 -16.90
C ASN A 103 0.56 5.00 -17.69
N GLU A 104 1.72 5.21 -17.06
CA GLU A 104 2.89 5.95 -17.59
C GLU A 104 2.66 7.46 -17.80
N MET A 105 1.44 7.96 -17.66
CA MET A 105 1.13 9.39 -17.77
C MET A 105 1.24 10.09 -16.43
N GLU A 106 2.05 11.14 -16.38
CA GLU A 106 2.21 11.95 -15.18
C GLU A 106 0.95 12.79 -14.89
N ILE A 107 0.45 12.68 -13.66
CA ILE A 107 -0.64 13.49 -13.15
C ILE A 107 -0.04 14.67 -12.39
N SER A 108 -0.11 15.85 -13.01
CA SER A 108 0.35 17.09 -12.38
C SER A 108 -0.38 17.38 -11.06
N ASN A 109 0.31 18.04 -10.13
CA ASN A 109 -0.17 18.29 -8.78
C ASN A 109 -1.47 19.10 -8.71
N ASP A 110 -1.69 20.03 -9.65
CA ASP A 110 -2.92 20.82 -9.80
C ASP A 110 -4.11 20.00 -10.29
N LYS A 111 -3.88 18.79 -10.83
CA LYS A 111 -4.91 17.87 -11.32
C LYS A 111 -5.30 16.79 -10.30
N LEU A 112 -4.76 16.84 -9.08
CA LEU A 112 -5.20 16.00 -7.98
C LEU A 112 -6.38 16.66 -7.23
N PRO A 113 -7.38 15.89 -6.77
CA PRO A 113 -7.45 14.44 -6.81
C PRO A 113 -7.78 13.88 -8.20
N TYR A 114 -7.08 12.82 -8.58
CA TYR A 114 -7.39 12.00 -9.73
C TYR A 114 -8.43 10.95 -9.34
N GLU A 115 -9.34 10.65 -10.25
CA GLU A 115 -10.32 9.57 -10.14
C GLU A 115 -10.38 8.85 -11.48
N ASP A 116 -10.35 7.52 -11.45
CA ASP A 116 -10.46 6.74 -12.68
C ASP A 116 -11.90 6.79 -13.22
N PRO A 117 -12.15 6.48 -14.51
CA PRO A 117 -13.48 6.56 -15.10
C PRO A 117 -14.57 5.75 -14.38
N SER A 118 -14.21 4.67 -13.67
CA SER A 118 -15.16 3.86 -12.90
C SER A 118 -15.43 4.41 -11.49
N GLY A 119 -14.65 5.39 -11.03
CA GLY A 119 -14.70 5.92 -9.66
C GLY A 119 -14.21 4.95 -8.58
N SER A 120 -13.58 3.84 -8.98
CA SER A 120 -13.13 2.79 -8.06
C SER A 120 -11.74 3.05 -7.48
N ILE A 121 -10.96 3.91 -8.12
CA ILE A 121 -9.62 4.35 -7.73
C ILE A 121 -9.63 5.87 -7.61
N LYS A 122 -9.19 6.36 -6.44
CA LYS A 122 -9.03 7.78 -6.17
C LYS A 122 -7.63 8.04 -5.64
N ILE A 123 -6.95 9.04 -6.19
CA ILE A 123 -5.60 9.43 -5.78
C ILE A 123 -5.62 10.90 -5.41
N GLY A 124 -5.12 11.27 -4.24
CA GLY A 124 -5.15 12.67 -3.79
C GLY A 124 -4.09 12.99 -2.76
N ARG A 125 -3.83 14.28 -2.59
CA ARG A 125 -2.91 14.79 -1.57
C ARG A 125 -3.43 14.51 -0.16
N LYS A 126 -2.52 14.14 0.74
CA LYS A 126 -2.82 13.96 2.16
C LYS A 126 -1.58 14.30 2.98
N GLY A 127 -1.66 15.36 3.78
CA GLY A 127 -0.46 15.89 4.45
C GLY A 127 0.64 16.20 3.44
N GLU A 128 1.86 15.75 3.71
CA GLU A 128 3.04 15.92 2.85
C GLU A 128 3.12 14.90 1.70
N GLY A 129 2.23 13.91 1.68
CA GLY A 129 2.25 12.78 0.75
C GLY A 129 1.07 12.71 -0.20
N VAL A 130 0.88 11.51 -0.75
CA VAL A 130 -0.24 11.13 -1.61
C VAL A 130 -0.87 9.86 -1.06
N SER A 131 -2.20 9.81 -1.07
CA SER A 131 -2.98 8.59 -0.79
C SER A 131 -3.72 8.13 -2.05
N LEU A 132 -3.58 6.84 -2.36
CA LEU A 132 -4.43 6.10 -3.27
C LEU A 132 -5.48 5.30 -2.47
N TYR A 133 -6.72 5.32 -2.91
CA TYR A 133 -7.85 4.58 -2.34
C TYR A 133 -8.46 3.67 -3.42
N ALA A 134 -8.62 2.38 -3.14
CA ALA A 134 -9.24 1.42 -4.05
C ALA A 134 -9.99 0.31 -3.27
N LYS A 135 -10.99 0.72 -2.49
CA LYS A 135 -11.65 -0.12 -1.47
C LYS A 135 -12.36 -1.34 -2.06
N SER A 136 -12.99 -1.18 -3.22
CA SER A 136 -13.64 -2.28 -3.96
C SER A 136 -12.64 -3.35 -4.42
N HIS A 137 -11.36 -2.98 -4.52
CA HIS A 137 -10.27 -3.88 -4.88
C HIS A 137 -9.52 -4.44 -3.67
N GLY A 138 -9.88 -4.05 -2.45
CA GLY A 138 -9.25 -4.55 -1.22
C GLY A 138 -8.26 -3.59 -0.57
N LEU A 139 -7.92 -2.48 -1.23
CA LEU A 139 -7.01 -1.45 -0.70
C LEU A 139 -7.81 -0.33 -0.04
N GLN A 140 -7.77 -0.28 1.28
CA GLN A 140 -8.35 0.82 2.04
C GLN A 140 -7.55 2.11 1.80
N GLU A 141 -6.21 2.04 1.78
CA GLU A 141 -5.33 3.17 1.51
C GLU A 141 -3.91 2.69 1.17
N VAL A 142 -3.30 3.24 0.12
CA VAL A 142 -1.83 3.23 -0.07
C VAL A 142 -1.36 4.67 0.05
N TYR A 143 -0.62 4.97 1.13
CA TYR A 143 -0.06 6.29 1.39
C TYR A 143 1.46 6.27 1.20
N PHE A 144 1.98 7.31 0.56
CA PHE A 144 3.39 7.48 0.28
C PHE A 144 3.82 8.94 0.49
N ASP A 145 4.92 9.13 1.22
CA ASP A 145 5.66 10.38 1.31
C ASP A 145 7.17 10.12 1.21
N SER A 146 7.98 11.17 1.34
CA SER A 146 9.45 11.09 1.21
C SER A 146 10.14 10.24 2.26
N ASN A 147 9.50 9.96 3.40
CA ASN A 147 10.13 9.28 4.54
C ASN A 147 9.46 7.96 4.90
N SER A 148 8.25 7.71 4.42
CA SER A 148 7.41 6.63 4.88
C SER A 148 6.38 6.21 3.86
N TRP A 149 5.91 4.98 4.03
CA TRP A 149 4.74 4.50 3.33
C TRP A 149 3.87 3.65 4.24
N LYS A 150 2.60 3.54 3.85
CA LYS A 150 1.60 2.79 4.59
C LYS A 150 0.62 2.13 3.63
N ILE A 151 0.38 0.85 3.82
CA ILE A 151 -0.66 0.09 3.14
C ILE A 151 -1.70 -0.29 4.17
N LYS A 152 -2.96 0.04 3.91
CA LYS A 152 -4.12 -0.46 4.63
C LYS A 152 -4.96 -1.31 3.71
N VAL A 153 -5.30 -2.52 4.17
CA VAL A 153 -6.26 -3.39 3.48
C VAL A 153 -7.56 -3.41 4.26
N VAL A 154 -8.66 -3.50 3.50
CA VAL A 154 -10.01 -3.61 4.06
C VAL A 154 -10.18 -4.91 4.84
N ASP A 155 -11.16 -4.94 5.75
CA ASP A 155 -11.39 -6.07 6.67
C ASP A 155 -11.53 -7.42 5.96
N TRP A 156 -12.27 -7.46 4.85
CA TRP A 156 -12.48 -8.69 4.10
C TRP A 156 -11.22 -9.24 3.42
N MET A 157 -10.13 -8.47 3.30
CA MET A 157 -8.84 -8.97 2.78
C MET A 157 -7.96 -9.66 3.84
N LYS A 158 -8.38 -9.67 5.12
CA LYS A 158 -7.65 -10.41 6.17
C LYS A 158 -7.55 -11.89 5.84
N GLY A 159 -6.36 -12.46 5.94
CA GLY A 159 -6.03 -13.83 5.58
C GLY A 159 -5.81 -14.08 4.08
N GLN A 160 -6.06 -13.09 3.23
CA GLN A 160 -6.06 -13.24 1.77
C GLN A 160 -4.84 -12.56 1.10
N THR A 161 -4.05 -11.81 1.86
CA THR A 161 -2.86 -11.13 1.33
C THR A 161 -1.60 -11.98 1.44
N CYS A 162 -0.60 -11.70 0.61
CA CYS A 162 0.76 -12.20 0.79
C CYS A 162 1.81 -11.17 0.34
N GLY A 163 3.09 -11.43 0.63
CA GLY A 163 4.19 -10.47 0.49
C GLY A 163 4.80 -10.09 1.84
N LEU A 164 5.69 -9.09 1.84
CA LEU A 164 6.40 -8.64 3.05
C LEU A 164 5.48 -8.20 4.20
N CYS A 165 4.30 -7.65 3.87
CA CYS A 165 3.31 -7.22 4.85
C CYS A 165 2.55 -8.38 5.52
N GLY A 166 2.71 -9.62 5.02
CA GLY A 166 2.08 -10.81 5.59
C GLY A 166 0.60 -10.98 5.23
N LYS A 167 -0.07 -11.89 5.96
CA LYS A 167 -1.44 -12.35 5.67
C LYS A 167 -2.57 -11.56 6.33
N ALA A 168 -2.29 -10.71 7.32
CA ALA A 168 -3.33 -10.00 8.05
C ALA A 168 -4.36 -10.90 8.80
N ASP A 169 -4.02 -12.16 9.09
CA ASP A 169 -4.89 -13.15 9.75
C ASP A 169 -4.82 -13.12 11.29
N GLY A 170 -4.04 -12.21 11.89
CA GLY A 170 -3.80 -12.16 13.32
C GLY A 170 -2.86 -13.25 13.84
N GLU A 171 -2.32 -14.11 12.97
CA GLU A 171 -1.34 -15.13 13.36
C GLU A 171 0.08 -14.56 13.31
N HIS A 172 0.69 -14.42 14.48
CA HIS A 172 2.04 -13.90 14.58
C HIS A 172 3.11 -14.99 14.34
N ARG A 173 2.81 -16.28 14.49
CA ARG A 173 3.83 -17.36 14.48
C ARG A 173 4.26 -17.80 13.08
N GLN A 174 3.42 -17.64 12.07
CA GLN A 174 3.66 -18.17 10.71
C GLN A 174 4.00 -17.09 9.67
N GLU A 175 4.37 -15.89 10.10
CA GLU A 175 4.50 -14.73 9.21
C GLU A 175 5.68 -14.82 8.25
N TYR A 176 6.71 -15.59 8.58
CA TYR A 176 7.87 -15.85 7.72
C TYR A 176 7.71 -17.11 6.87
N ARG A 177 6.53 -17.31 6.30
CA ARG A 177 6.26 -18.45 5.42
C ARG A 177 6.54 -18.04 3.98
N THR A 178 7.60 -18.59 3.39
CA THR A 178 8.01 -18.32 2.00
C THR A 178 6.93 -18.75 0.99
N PRO A 179 7.00 -18.31 -0.28
CA PRO A 179 6.10 -18.79 -1.34
C PRO A 179 6.08 -20.32 -1.48
N SER A 180 7.21 -20.99 -1.21
CA SER A 180 7.34 -22.45 -1.17
C SER A 180 6.71 -23.12 0.06
N GLY A 181 6.07 -22.35 0.95
CA GLY A 181 5.40 -22.84 2.14
C GLY A 181 6.33 -23.15 3.33
N ARG A 182 7.64 -22.88 3.22
CA ARG A 182 8.61 -23.12 4.29
C ARG A 182 8.60 -21.97 5.29
N LEU A 183 8.65 -22.29 6.58
CA LEU A 183 8.85 -21.30 7.63
C LEU A 183 10.35 -20.99 7.76
N THR A 184 10.73 -19.73 7.59
CA THR A 184 12.06 -19.24 7.93
C THR A 184 12.05 -18.51 9.28
N LYS A 185 13.18 -18.52 9.98
CA LYS A 185 13.38 -17.73 11.20
C LYS A 185 13.98 -16.35 10.90
N SER A 186 14.42 -16.13 9.66
CA SER A 186 15.09 -14.91 9.19
C SER A 186 14.13 -14.07 8.36
N SER A 187 13.87 -12.85 8.81
CA SER A 187 13.09 -11.86 8.06
C SER A 187 13.77 -11.50 6.73
N VAL A 188 15.10 -11.47 6.70
CA VAL A 188 15.90 -11.20 5.50
C VAL A 188 15.70 -12.33 4.47
N SER A 189 15.76 -13.59 4.91
CA SER A 189 15.54 -14.72 4.01
C SER A 189 14.11 -14.79 3.51
N PHE A 190 13.12 -14.39 4.32
CA PHE A 190 11.73 -14.25 3.87
C PHE A 190 11.61 -13.12 2.84
N ALA A 191 12.28 -12.00 3.08
CA ALA A 191 12.21 -10.86 2.16
C ALA A 191 12.86 -11.13 0.80
N HIS A 192 13.78 -12.08 0.70
CA HIS A 192 14.42 -12.48 -0.55
C HIS A 192 13.85 -13.78 -1.16
N SER A 193 12.74 -14.30 -0.64
CA SER A 193 12.18 -15.60 -1.05
C SER A 193 11.08 -15.54 -2.11
#